data_AF-A0A392NLH0-F1
#
_entry.id   AF-A0A392NLH0-F1
#
_cell.length_a   1.000
_cell.length_b   1.000
_cell.length_c   1.000
_cell.angle_alpha   90.00
_cell.angle_beta   90.00
_cell.angle_gamma   90.00
#
_symmetry.space_group_name_H-M   'P 1'
#
loop_
_entity.id
_entity.type
_entity.pdbx_description
1 polymer ?
#
loop_
_entity_poly.entity_id
_entity_poly.type
_entity_poly.pdbx_seq_one_letter_code
_entity_poly.pdbx_strand_id
1 'polypeptide(L)'
;MTRKEMIADLMGPMQVKNLGGKRYVFVVVDDFSKFTWMNFIKEKSHTFNGLKDLCRHLEREKEGVIVRIRSDHGKEFENAKFSDFCSSEGISHEFSSTLYELWKGRKPIVKYFHVFGSKCYILANREQRRKMDPKSDEGRFLGYSTNSRAYRVFNSRTK
;
A
#
# COMPACT_ATOMS: atom_id res chain seq x y z
N MET A 1 2.93 -5.47 25.59
CA MET A 1 2.56 -5.75 24.18
C MET A 1 1.80 -4.54 23.64
N THR A 2 2.23 -3.96 22.51
CA THR A 2 1.57 -2.75 21.97
C THR A 2 0.27 -3.13 21.24
N ARG A 3 -0.80 -2.35 21.45
CA ARG A 3 -2.06 -2.49 20.71
C ARG A 3 -1.97 -1.67 19.44
N LYS A 4 -2.28 -2.28 18.30
CA LYS A 4 -2.20 -1.63 16.99
C LYS A 4 -3.58 -1.44 16.37
N GLU A 5 -3.76 -0.26 15.80
CA GLU A 5 -4.94 0.12 15.03
C GLU A 5 -4.54 0.33 13.59
N MET A 6 -5.25 -0.35 12.68
CA MET A 6 -4.93 -0.39 11.26
C MET A 6 -6.06 0.25 10.45
N ILE A 7 -5.69 0.94 9.37
CA ILE A 7 -6.63 1.55 8.43
C ILE A 7 -6.38 0.89 7.07
N ALA A 8 -7.38 0.20 6.54
CA ALA A 8 -7.34 -0.52 5.29
C ALA A 8 -8.13 0.22 4.20
N ASP A 9 -7.58 0.28 3.00
CA ASP A 9 -8.22 0.87 1.83
C ASP A 9 -7.83 0.10 0.56
N LEU A 10 -8.71 0.11 -0.45
CA LEU A 10 -8.46 -0.50 -1.75
C LEU A 10 -8.59 0.52 -2.88
N MET A 11 -7.48 0.78 -3.56
CA MET A 11 -7.44 1.71 -4.68
C MET A 11 -7.47 0.96 -6.02
N GLY A 12 -8.31 1.43 -6.95
CA GLY A 12 -8.38 0.94 -8.33
C GLY A 12 -9.80 0.64 -8.81
N PRO A 13 -9.98 0.14 -10.05
CA PRO A 13 -8.93 -0.35 -10.94
C PRO A 13 -8.07 0.78 -11.52
N MET A 14 -6.74 0.59 -11.52
CA MET A 14 -5.80 1.48 -12.18
C MET A 14 -5.92 1.33 -13.70
N GLN A 15 -5.72 2.43 -14.43
CA GLN A 15 -5.74 2.45 -15.90
C GLN A 15 -4.63 1.55 -16.49
N VAL A 16 -3.49 1.47 -15.81
CA VAL A 16 -2.33 0.70 -16.24
C VAL A 16 -2.15 -0.52 -15.33
N LYS A 17 -2.01 -1.71 -15.93
CA LYS A 17 -1.66 -2.94 -15.21
C LYS A 17 -0.16 -2.98 -14.93
N ASN A 18 0.21 -3.60 -13.81
CA ASN A 18 1.61 -3.94 -13.58
C ASN A 18 2.11 -5.10 -14.43
N LEU A 19 3.43 -5.34 -14.40
CA LEU A 19 4.07 -6.45 -15.13
C LEU A 19 3.44 -7.81 -14.79
N GLY A 20 2.89 -7.97 -13.57
CA GLY A 20 2.15 -9.16 -13.14
C GLY A 20 0.64 -9.10 -13.43
N GLY A 21 0.17 -8.17 -14.26
CA GLY A 21 -1.24 -8.02 -14.63
C GLY A 21 -2.15 -7.48 -13.53
N LYS A 22 -1.60 -7.00 -12.40
CA LYS A 22 -2.36 -6.50 -11.25
C LYS A 22 -2.78 -5.05 -11.47
N ARG A 23 -3.99 -4.69 -11.02
CA ARG A 23 -4.60 -3.37 -11.29
C ARG A 23 -5.19 -2.70 -10.05
N TYR A 24 -5.11 -3.32 -8.88
CA TYR A 24 -5.54 -2.73 -7.63
C TYR A 24 -4.36 -2.65 -6.66
N VAL A 25 -4.42 -1.66 -5.79
CA VAL A 25 -3.45 -1.45 -4.72
C VAL A 25 -4.21 -1.52 -3.41
N PHE A 26 -3.93 -2.57 -2.64
CA PHE A 26 -4.42 -2.71 -1.28
C PHE A 26 -3.44 -2.05 -0.33
N VAL A 27 -3.92 -1.13 0.49
CA VAL A 27 -3.11 -0.30 1.38
C VAL A 27 -3.59 -0.52 2.80
N VAL A 28 -2.65 -0.76 3.71
CA VAL A 28 -2.90 -0.83 5.15
C VAL A 28 -1.94 0.09 5.86
N VAL A 29 -2.49 1.00 6.67
CA VAL A 29 -1.73 2.03 7.40
C VAL A 29 -1.86 1.77 8.89
N ASP A 30 -0.74 1.70 9.60
CA ASP A 30 -0.72 1.71 11.07
C ASP A 30 -1.02 3.14 11.55
N ASP A 31 -2.06 3.32 12.36
CA ASP A 31 -2.52 4.65 12.74
C ASP A 31 -1.52 5.38 13.65
N PHE A 32 -0.72 4.68 14.44
CA PHE A 32 0.25 5.32 15.33
C PHE A 32 1.53 5.74 14.60
N SER A 33 2.24 4.76 14.04
CA SER A 33 3.54 4.95 13.38
C SER A 33 3.44 5.57 11.99
N LYS A 34 2.23 5.58 11.41
CA LYS A 34 1.98 5.93 10.00
C LYS A 34 2.72 5.04 9.01
N PHE A 35 3.24 3.90 9.47
CA PHE A 35 3.85 2.91 8.59
C PHE A 35 2.78 2.33 7.67
N THR A 36 3.10 2.19 6.39
CA THR A 36 2.13 1.75 5.38
C THR A 36 2.64 0.50 4.67
N TRP A 37 1.81 -0.54 4.64
CA TRP A 37 1.99 -1.74 3.83
C TRP A 37 1.16 -1.63 2.56
N MET A 38 1.75 -2.06 1.44
CA MET A 38 1.11 -2.00 0.13
C MET A 38 1.22 -3.34 -0.58
N ASN A 39 0.06 -3.88 -0.97
CA ASN A 39 -0.05 -5.11 -1.74
C ASN A 39 -0.73 -4.85 -3.07
N PHE A 40 -0.05 -5.22 -4.16
CA PHE A 40 -0.66 -5.19 -5.48
C PHE A 40 -1.53 -6.44 -5.65
N ILE A 41 -2.78 -6.27 -6.10
CA ILE A 41 -3.72 -7.37 -6.36
C ILE A 41 -4.40 -7.24 -7.74
N LYS A 42 -4.77 -8.39 -8.32
CA LYS A 42 -5.37 -8.45 -9.67
C LYS A 42 -6.87 -8.16 -9.65
N GLU A 43 -7.55 -8.61 -8.60
CA GLU A 43 -9.00 -8.49 -8.43
C GLU A 43 -9.31 -8.12 -6.98
N LYS A 44 -10.43 -7.40 -6.76
CA LYS A 44 -10.87 -6.98 -5.43
C LYS A 44 -11.13 -8.15 -4.47
N SER A 45 -11.51 -9.31 -5.00
CA SER A 45 -11.72 -10.55 -4.23
C SER A 45 -10.45 -11.02 -3.50
N HIS A 46 -9.25 -10.64 -3.97
CA HIS A 46 -7.98 -11.01 -3.35
C HIS A 46 -7.60 -10.13 -2.14
N THR A 47 -8.36 -9.07 -1.84
CA THR A 47 -8.09 -8.16 -0.72
C THR A 47 -8.03 -8.90 0.62
N PHE A 48 -8.97 -9.82 0.85
CA PHE A 48 -9.01 -10.63 2.07
C PHE A 48 -7.72 -11.43 2.30
N ASN A 49 -7.23 -12.11 1.26
CA ASN A 49 -5.98 -12.87 1.36
C ASN A 49 -4.79 -11.95 1.66
N GLY A 50 -4.74 -10.79 0.99
CA GLY A 50 -3.71 -9.78 1.22
C GLY A 50 -3.70 -9.24 2.67
N LEU A 51 -4.87 -9.06 3.28
CA LEU A 51 -4.97 -8.68 4.69
C LEU A 51 -4.53 -9.81 5.61
N LYS A 52 -5.04 -11.03 5.39
CA LYS A 52 -4.72 -12.20 6.22
C LYS A 52 -3.22 -12.48 6.25
N ASP A 53 -2.56 -12.39 5.10
CA ASP A 53 -1.11 -12.56 4.99
C ASP A 53 -0.36 -11.44 5.73
N LEU A 54 -0.87 -10.20 5.65
CA LEU A 54 -0.30 -9.07 6.39
C LEU A 54 -0.44 -9.26 7.90
N CYS A 55 -1.62 -9.61 8.41
CA CYS A 55 -1.84 -9.86 9.84
C CYS A 55 -0.85 -10.91 10.39
N ARG A 56 -0.74 -12.04 9.69
CA ARG A 56 0.22 -13.11 10.03
C ARG A 56 1.67 -12.66 10.01
N HIS A 57 2.03 -11.79 9.06
CA HIS A 57 3.38 -11.25 8.99
C HIS A 57 3.65 -10.28 10.15
N LEU A 58 2.68 -9.44 10.50
CA LEU A 58 2.79 -8.49 11.61
C LEU A 58 2.85 -9.15 12.99
N GLU A 59 2.15 -10.26 13.16
CA GLU A 59 2.25 -11.10 14.36
C GLU A 59 3.64 -11.73 14.52
N ARG A 60 4.32 -12.04 13.42
CA ARG A 60 5.66 -12.66 13.43
C ARG A 60 6.80 -11.65 13.56
N GLU A 61 6.71 -10.50 12.88
CA GLU A 61 7.79 -9.52 12.83
C GLU A 61 7.84 -8.55 14.02
N LYS A 62 6.73 -8.29 14.73
CA LYS A 62 6.66 -7.17 15.69
C LYS A 62 5.96 -7.51 17.00
N GLU A 63 6.42 -6.86 18.07
CA GLU A 63 5.75 -6.83 19.38
C GLU A 63 4.46 -6.00 19.35
N GLY A 64 3.36 -6.57 18.84
CA GLY A 64 2.05 -5.95 19.02
C GLY A 64 0.90 -6.73 18.40
N VAL A 65 -0.27 -6.65 19.04
CA VAL A 65 -1.50 -7.28 18.57
C VAL A 65 -2.31 -6.25 17.79
N ILE A 66 -2.79 -6.65 16.61
CA ILE A 66 -3.77 -5.87 15.87
C ILE A 66 -5.09 -5.99 16.63
N VAL A 67 -5.55 -4.89 17.23
CA VAL A 67 -6.81 -4.91 18.00
C VAL A 67 -7.98 -4.37 17.20
N ARG A 68 -7.69 -3.57 16.17
CA ARG A 68 -8.71 -2.88 15.38
C ARG A 68 -8.26 -2.74 13.94
N ILE A 69 -9.18 -3.02 13.03
CA ILE A 69 -9.06 -2.71 11.60
C ILE A 69 -10.21 -1.78 11.24
N ARG A 70 -9.89 -0.66 10.59
CA ARG A 70 -10.87 0.26 10.02
C ARG A 70 -10.83 0.18 8.51
N SER A 71 -12.00 0.15 7.88
CA SER A 71 -12.13 0.24 6.42
C SER A 71 -13.31 1.11 6.03
N ASP A 72 -13.47 1.36 4.74
CA ASP A 72 -14.74 1.83 4.21
C ASP A 72 -15.76 0.68 4.09
N HIS A 73 -16.98 1.01 3.66
CA HIS A 73 -18.06 0.08 3.36
C HIS A 73 -17.90 -0.64 2.00
N GLY A 74 -16.67 -0.78 1.51
CA GLY A 74 -16.39 -1.55 0.30
C GLY A 74 -16.79 -3.01 0.49
N LYS A 75 -17.40 -3.64 -0.53
CA LYS A 75 -17.85 -5.05 -0.48
C LYS A 75 -16.70 -6.03 -0.25
N GLU A 76 -15.49 -5.63 -0.60
CA GLU A 76 -14.24 -6.34 -0.30
C GLU A 76 -13.93 -6.43 1.21
N PHE A 77 -14.46 -5.51 2.02
CA PHE A 77 -14.30 -5.44 3.47
C PHE A 77 -15.58 -5.80 4.22
N GLU A 78 -16.73 -5.36 3.71
CA GLU A 78 -18.05 -5.65 4.29
C GLU A 78 -18.59 -6.96 3.73
N ASN A 79 -18.13 -8.08 4.29
CA ASN A 79 -18.62 -9.41 3.96
C ASN A 79 -18.39 -10.40 5.12
N ALA A 80 -19.14 -11.51 5.11
CA ALA A 80 -19.06 -12.54 6.15
C ALA A 80 -17.65 -13.10 6.34
N LYS A 81 -16.90 -13.35 5.26
CA LYS A 81 -15.53 -13.88 5.36
C LYS A 81 -14.60 -12.96 6.15
N PHE A 82 -14.74 -11.65 5.96
CA PHE A 82 -13.95 -10.65 6.67
C PHE A 82 -14.38 -10.56 8.14
N SER A 83 -15.68 -10.52 8.40
CA SER A 83 -16.24 -10.50 9.74
C SER A 83 -15.82 -11.73 10.55
N ASP A 84 -15.98 -12.94 9.98
CA ASP A 84 -15.64 -14.20 10.62
C ASP A 84 -14.14 -14.26 11.00
N PHE A 85 -13.28 -13.80 10.09
CA PHE A 85 -11.84 -13.71 10.34
C PHE A 85 -11.51 -12.72 11.47
N CYS A 86 -12.07 -11.51 11.43
CA CYS A 86 -11.85 -10.53 12.49
C CYS A 86 -12.33 -11.06 13.84
N SER A 87 -13.50 -11.69 13.89
CA SER A 87 -14.00 -12.32 15.12
C SER A 87 -13.09 -13.46 15.61
N SER A 88 -12.56 -14.31 14.72
CA SER A 88 -11.67 -15.41 15.10
C SER A 88 -10.33 -14.93 15.65
N GLU A 89 -9.82 -13.80 15.15
CA GLU A 89 -8.55 -13.22 15.60
C GLU A 89 -8.74 -12.21 16.76
N GLY A 90 -9.98 -11.99 17.23
CA GLY A 90 -10.29 -11.00 18.28
C GLY A 90 -10.08 -9.54 17.84
N ILE A 91 -10.17 -9.27 16.55
CA ILE A 91 -10.01 -7.95 15.93
C ILE A 91 -11.37 -7.26 15.83
N SER A 92 -11.46 -6.03 16.34
CA SER A 92 -12.63 -5.17 16.11
C SER A 92 -12.59 -4.59 14.69
N HIS A 93 -13.56 -4.95 13.85
CA HIS A 93 -13.72 -4.34 12.52
C HIS A 93 -14.70 -3.18 12.59
N GLU A 94 -14.24 -1.98 12.25
CA GLU A 94 -15.04 -0.76 12.30
C GLU A 94 -15.12 -0.09 10.93
N PHE A 95 -16.30 0.39 10.57
CA PHE A 95 -16.52 1.24 9.42
C PHE A 95 -16.58 2.69 9.91
N SER A 96 -15.46 3.39 9.90
CA SER A 96 -15.42 4.75 10.42
C SER A 96 -14.27 5.56 9.88
N SER A 97 -14.41 6.87 10.02
CA SER A 97 -13.31 7.81 9.87
C SER A 97 -12.16 7.45 10.80
N THR A 98 -10.94 7.53 10.26
CA THR A 98 -9.71 7.27 11.01
C THR A 98 -9.62 8.17 12.26
N LEU A 99 -8.94 7.74 13.33
CA LEU A 99 -8.74 8.62 14.51
C LEU A 99 -8.04 9.93 14.10
N TYR A 100 -7.16 9.83 13.09
CA TYR A 100 -6.58 10.98 12.42
C TYR A 100 -7.63 11.91 11.76
N GLU A 101 -8.62 11.35 11.06
CA GLU A 101 -9.73 12.12 10.49
C GLU A 101 -10.55 12.85 11.54
N LEU A 102 -10.89 12.15 12.63
CA LEU A 102 -11.63 12.72 13.75
C LEU A 102 -10.83 13.82 14.45
N TRP A 103 -9.52 13.62 14.62
CA TRP A 103 -8.65 14.56 15.34
C TRP A 103 -8.21 15.76 14.49
N LYS A 104 -7.96 15.57 13.19
CA LYS A 104 -7.51 16.63 12.27
C LYS A 104 -8.63 17.24 11.44
N GLY A 105 -9.85 16.72 11.52
CA GLY A 105 -10.99 17.14 10.70
C GLY A 105 -10.78 16.92 9.20
N ARG A 106 -9.83 16.07 8.79
CA ARG A 106 -9.50 15.83 7.37
C ARG A 106 -8.99 14.42 7.14
N LYS A 107 -9.32 13.86 5.97
CA LYS A 107 -8.79 12.56 5.52
C LYS A 107 -7.27 12.60 5.39
N PRO A 108 -6.54 11.54 5.81
CA PRO A 108 -5.12 11.44 5.55
C PRO A 108 -4.89 11.52 4.03
N ILE A 109 -3.98 12.39 3.62
CA ILE A 109 -3.76 12.69 2.22
C ILE A 109 -2.91 11.57 1.62
N VAL A 110 -3.51 10.63 0.91
CA VAL A 110 -2.80 9.55 0.20
C VAL A 110 -2.11 10.02 -1.10
N LYS A 111 -2.11 11.32 -1.41
CA LYS A 111 -1.51 11.90 -2.64
C LYS A 111 -0.01 11.71 -2.75
N TYR A 112 0.69 11.41 -1.65
CA TYR A 112 2.12 11.10 -1.69
C TYR A 112 2.40 9.71 -2.31
N PHE A 113 1.37 8.88 -2.49
CA PHE A 113 1.52 7.63 -3.23
C PHE A 113 1.50 7.89 -4.74
N HIS A 114 2.55 7.42 -5.42
CA HIS A 114 2.63 7.42 -6.87
C HIS A 114 1.85 6.24 -7.43
N VAL A 115 1.07 6.51 -8.48
CA VAL A 115 0.30 5.48 -9.18
C VAL A 115 1.26 4.58 -9.95
N PHE A 116 1.11 3.26 -9.80
CA PHE A 116 1.86 2.27 -10.58
C PHE A 116 1.73 2.55 -12.09
N GLY A 117 2.82 2.39 -12.82
CA GLY A 117 2.86 2.58 -14.26
C GLY A 117 2.94 4.04 -14.69
N SER A 118 2.91 4.98 -13.74
CA SER A 118 3.21 6.38 -14.01
C SER A 118 4.62 6.52 -14.58
N LYS A 119 4.75 7.47 -15.52
CA LYS A 119 6.02 7.89 -16.07
C LYS A 119 6.82 8.58 -14.95
N CYS A 120 8.04 8.14 -14.73
CA CYS A 120 8.96 8.76 -13.78
C CYS A 120 10.35 8.92 -14.41
N TYR A 121 11.19 9.73 -13.76
CA TYR A 121 12.52 10.06 -14.26
C TYR A 121 13.56 9.63 -13.24
N ILE A 122 14.48 8.76 -13.66
CA ILE A 122 15.59 8.26 -12.85
C ILE A 122 16.78 9.19 -13.11
N LEU A 123 17.37 9.74 -12.05
CA LEU A 123 18.59 10.54 -12.18
C LEU A 123 19.72 9.65 -12.69
N ALA A 124 20.29 9.98 -13.84
CA ALA A 124 21.37 9.20 -14.42
C ALA A 124 22.71 9.63 -13.79
N ASN A 125 23.22 8.92 -12.78
CA ASN A 125 24.53 9.19 -12.18
C ASN A 125 25.67 8.74 -13.12
N ARG A 126 25.92 9.51 -14.18
CA ARG A 126 27.07 9.32 -15.07
C ARG A 126 28.18 10.30 -14.70
N GLU A 127 29.40 9.79 -14.49
CA GLU A 127 30.59 10.59 -14.15
C GLU A 127 31.09 11.43 -15.33
N GLN A 128 30.92 10.95 -16.56
CA GLN A 128 31.26 11.68 -17.78
C GLN A 128 29.98 12.12 -18.49
N ARG A 129 29.60 13.40 -18.35
CA ARG A 129 28.48 14.01 -19.08
C ARG A 129 28.95 15.16 -19.95
N ARG A 130 28.48 15.21 -21.20
CA ARG A 130 28.61 16.38 -22.07
C ARG A 130 27.48 17.37 -21.76
N LYS A 131 27.69 18.65 -22.11
CA LYS A 131 26.80 19.80 -21.77
C LYS A 131 25.34 19.62 -22.24
N MET A 132 25.10 18.75 -23.23
CA MET A 132 23.79 18.49 -23.83
C MET A 132 23.22 17.09 -23.54
N ASP A 133 23.89 16.30 -22.69
CA ASP A 133 23.41 14.95 -22.40
C ASP A 133 22.17 14.97 -21.47
N PRO A 134 21.18 14.09 -21.68
CA PRO A 134 20.03 13.96 -20.79
C PRO A 134 20.47 13.72 -19.34
N LYS A 135 19.91 14.51 -18.41
CA LYS A 135 20.22 14.39 -16.97
C LYS A 135 19.50 13.23 -16.28
N SER A 136 18.47 12.70 -16.91
CA SER A 136 17.64 11.62 -16.39
C SER A 136 17.24 10.65 -17.49
N ASP A 137 17.01 9.40 -17.09
CA ASP A 137 16.43 8.37 -17.91
C ASP A 137 14.93 8.23 -17.59
N GLU A 138 14.10 8.12 -18.62
CA GLU A 138 12.68 7.86 -18.47
C GLU A 138 12.44 6.41 -18.03
N GLY A 139 11.58 6.23 -17.03
CA GLY A 139 11.19 4.93 -16.50
C GLY A 139 9.69 4.82 -16.22
N ARG A 140 9.25 3.61 -15.91
CA ARG A 140 7.90 3.32 -15.43
C ARG A 140 7.93 2.95 -13.96
N PHE A 141 7.17 3.66 -13.14
CA PHE A 141 7.08 3.38 -11.71
C PHE A 141 6.49 1.98 -11.47
N LEU A 142 7.24 1.10 -10.82
CA LEU A 142 6.82 -0.26 -10.52
C LEU A 142 6.26 -0.44 -9.10
N GLY A 143 6.39 0.56 -8.23
CA GLY A 143 5.95 0.48 -6.85
C GLY A 143 7.06 0.77 -5.86
N TYR A 144 6.85 0.33 -4.63
CA TYR A 144 7.71 0.60 -3.49
C TYR A 144 8.61 -0.60 -3.19
N SER A 145 9.83 -0.35 -2.73
CA SER A 145 10.70 -1.39 -2.19
C SER A 145 10.14 -1.88 -0.86
N THR A 146 10.19 -3.20 -0.63
CA THR A 146 9.75 -3.81 0.64
C THR A 146 10.80 -3.64 1.75
N ASN A 147 12.07 -3.49 1.36
CA ASN A 147 13.20 -3.58 2.29
C ASN A 147 13.93 -2.24 2.49
N SER A 148 13.53 -1.19 1.76
CA SER A 148 14.21 0.09 1.79
C SER A 148 13.28 1.24 1.44
N ARG A 149 13.65 2.47 1.83
CA ARG A 149 12.96 3.70 1.42
C ARG A 149 13.31 4.06 -0.02
N ALA A 150 12.97 3.17 -0.95
CA ALA A 150 13.29 3.29 -2.37
C ALA A 150 12.08 2.95 -3.24
N TYR A 151 12.09 3.52 -4.45
CA TYR A 151 11.12 3.22 -5.49
C TYR A 151 11.67 2.12 -6.41
N ARG A 152 10.80 1.19 -6.80
CA ARG A 152 11.08 0.24 -7.87
C ARG A 152 10.68 0.91 -9.18
N VAL A 153 11.58 0.98 -10.14
CA VAL A 153 11.34 1.61 -11.43
C VAL A 153 11.87 0.71 -12.53
N PHE A 154 11.09 0.55 -13.60
CA PHE A 154 11.54 -0.12 -14.82
C PHE A 154 12.20 0.92 -15.73
N ASN A 155 13.48 0.73 -16.03
CA ASN A 155 14.21 1.52 -17.02
C ASN A 155 14.37 0.70 -18.31
N SER A 156 13.82 1.17 -19.42
CA SER A 156 13.92 0.48 -20.72
C SER A 156 15.28 0.66 -21.40
N ARG A 157 16.11 1.61 -20.95
CA ARG A 157 17.43 1.89 -21.55
C ARG A 157 18.53 0.94 -21.11
N THR A 158 18.44 0.37 -19.91
CA THR A 158 19.51 -0.45 -19.30
C THR A 158 19.26 -1.95 -19.48
N LYS A 159 18.89 -2.39 -20.69
CA LYS A 159 18.69 -3.82 -21.00
C LYS A 159 19.95 -4.65 -20.78
#